data_AF-A0A257JHN8-F1
#
_entry.id   AF-A0A257JHN8-F1
#
_cell.length_a   1.000
_cell.length_b   1.000
_cell.length_c   1.000
_cell.angle_alpha   90.00
_cell.angle_beta   90.00
_cell.angle_gamma   90.00
#
_symmetry.space_group_name_H-M   'P 1'
#
loop_
_entity.id
_entity.type
_entity.pdbx_description
1 polymer ?
#
loop_
_entity_poly.entity_id
_entity_poly.type
_entity_poly.pdbx_seq_one_letter_code
_entity_poly.pdbx_strand_id
1 'polypeptide(L)' 'PGTAHTLVTDDPNGMKALFHMQGANEFYDENGNHVETLDVWWFINHYESYCKEHGIKINPALYL' A
#
# COMPACT_ATOMS: atom_id res chain seq x y z
N PRO A 1 16.13 -4.13 -2.34
CA PRO A 1 15.73 -4.02 -0.91
C PRO A 1 16.49 -2.86 -0.25
N GLY A 2 15.84 -2.03 0.57
CA GLY A 2 16.49 -0.92 1.27
C GLY A 2 16.81 0.31 0.41
N THR A 3 16.13 0.49 -0.72
CA THR A 3 16.28 1.68 -1.57
C THR A 3 14.98 2.49 -1.55
N ALA A 4 15.05 3.73 -1.06
CA ALA A 4 13.97 4.69 -1.19
C ALA A 4 13.80 5.10 -2.66
N HIS A 5 12.56 5.15 -3.12
CA HIS A 5 12.23 5.56 -4.48
C HIS A 5 10.85 6.22 -4.50
N THR A 6 10.61 7.05 -5.50
CA THR A 6 9.30 7.67 -5.75
C THR A 6 8.68 7.00 -6.98
N LEU A 7 7.55 6.33 -6.81
CA LEU A 7 6.78 5.78 -7.93
C LEU A 7 6.04 6.94 -8.63
N VAL A 8 6.17 7.06 -9.95
CA VAL A 8 5.61 8.16 -10.75
C VAL A 8 4.85 7.65 -11.98
N THR A 9 3.84 8.41 -12.45
CA THR A 9 3.17 8.20 -13.73
C THR A 9 2.90 9.54 -14.41
N ASP A 10 3.20 9.61 -15.71
CA ASP A 10 2.91 10.77 -16.56
C ASP A 10 1.65 10.54 -17.43
N ASP A 11 1.03 9.35 -17.36
CA ASP A 11 -0.17 9.04 -18.15
C ASP A 11 -1.43 9.59 -17.45
N PRO A 12 -2.22 10.45 -18.11
CA PRO A 12 -3.43 11.03 -17.51
C PRO A 12 -4.52 9.99 -17.20
N ASN A 13 -4.44 8.78 -17.77
CA ASN A 13 -5.37 7.68 -17.50
C ASN A 13 -4.89 6.77 -16.36
N GLY A 14 -3.73 7.06 -15.75
CA GLY A 14 -3.13 6.31 -14.65
C GLY A 14 -2.30 5.11 -15.11
N MET A 15 -1.79 4.34 -14.14
CA MET A 15 -1.00 3.14 -14.38
C MET A 15 -1.69 1.88 -13.84
N LYS A 16 -1.36 0.73 -14.42
CA LYS A 16 -1.64 -0.58 -13.83
C LYS A 16 -0.34 -1.36 -13.72
N ALA A 17 -0.04 -1.83 -12.52
CA ALA A 17 1.15 -2.61 -12.26
C ALA A 17 0.80 -3.78 -11.32
N LEU A 18 1.51 -4.88 -11.48
CA LEU A 18 1.48 -6.01 -10.57
C LEU A 18 2.70 -5.92 -9.66
N PHE A 19 2.47 -5.85 -8.35
CA PHE A 19 3.52 -5.83 -7.35
C PHE A 19 3.47 -7.10 -6.49
N HIS A 20 4.63 -7.69 -6.24
CA HIS A 20 4.85 -8.61 -5.13
C HIS A 20 5.81 -7.90 -4.17
N MET A 21 5.27 -7.42 -3.05
CA MET A 21 6.02 -6.65 -2.06
C MET A 21 6.40 -7.55 -0.88
N GLN A 22 7.60 -7.33 -0.34
CA GLN A 22 8.09 -8.00 0.86
C GLN A 22 8.41 -6.95 1.93
N GLY A 23 8.01 -7.23 3.17
CA GLY A 23 8.29 -6.36 4.31
C GLY A 23 7.29 -5.22 4.43
N ALA A 24 7.73 -4.11 5.01
CA ALA A 24 6.94 -2.90 5.16
C ALA A 24 7.44 -1.81 4.22
N ASN A 25 6.54 -0.91 3.83
CA ASN A 25 6.89 0.30 3.10
C ASN A 25 7.14 1.43 4.11
N GLU A 26 8.36 1.95 4.14
CA GLU A 26 8.74 3.10 4.96
C GLU A 26 8.69 4.36 4.10
N PHE A 27 7.92 5.35 4.56
CA PHE A 27 7.79 6.64 3.89
C PHE A 27 8.65 7.68 4.60
N TYR A 28 9.22 8.59 3.80
CA TYR A 28 10.12 9.63 4.26
C TYR A 28 9.67 11.00 3.73
N ASP A 29 9.92 12.04 4.51
CA ASP A 29 9.67 13.43 4.10
C ASP A 29 10.77 13.94 3.15
N GLU A 30 10.65 15.19 2.70
CA GLU A 30 11.62 15.85 1.83
C GLU A 30 13.04 16.00 2.44
N ASN A 31 13.15 15.89 3.77
CA ASN A 31 14.41 15.96 4.51
C ASN A 31 14.96 14.56 4.83
N GLY A 32 14.31 13.49 4.39
CA GLY A 32 14.70 12.11 4.65
C GLY A 32 14.33 11.61 6.04
N ASN A 33 13.46 12.30 6.79
CA ASN A 33 12.97 11.81 8.07
C ASN A 33 11.86 10.79 7.85
N HIS A 34 11.86 9.74 8.67
CA HIS A 34 10.78 8.75 8.67
C HIS A 34 9.44 9.40 9.03
N VAL A 35 8.40 9.08 8.27
CA VAL A 35 7.04 9.59 8.44
C VAL A 35 6.10 8.48 8.90
N GLU A 36 6.09 7.36 8.18
CA GLU A 36 5.18 6.25 8.46
C GLU A 36 5.70 4.92 7.94
N THR A 37 5.15 3.83 8.48
CA THR A 37 5.43 2.46 8.08
C THR A 37 4.11 1.78 7.73
N LEU A 38 3.99 1.31 6.49
CA LEU A 38 2.85 0.51 6.02
C LEU A 38 3.28 -0.95 5.94
N ASP A 39 2.94 -1.72 6.96
CA ASP A 39 3.17 -3.17 7.01
C ASP A 39 1.93 -3.96 6.59
N VAL A 40 2.03 -5.29 6.62
CA VAL A 40 0.92 -6.18 6.24
C VAL A 40 -0.35 -5.93 7.07
N TRP A 41 -0.22 -5.56 8.35
CA TRP A 41 -1.35 -5.31 9.23
C TRP A 41 -2.06 -4.01 8.86
N TRP A 42 -1.28 -2.99 8.48
CA TRP A 42 -1.83 -1.75 7.92
C TRP A 42 -2.64 -2.05 6.66
N PHE A 43 -2.11 -2.84 5.72
CA PHE A 43 -2.82 -3.17 4.47
C PHE A 43 -4.11 -3.98 4.72
N ILE A 44 -4.08 -4.94 5.66
CA ILE A 44 -5.29 -5.68 6.06
C ILE A 44 -6.34 -4.72 6.64
N ASN A 45 -5.96 -3.87 7.59
CA ASN A 45 -6.89 -2.92 8.20
C ASN A 45 -7.42 -1.90 7.19
N HIS A 46 -6.57 -1.40 6.29
CA HIS A 46 -6.96 -0.48 5.23
C HIS A 46 -8.00 -1.11 4.29
N TYR A 47 -7.80 -2.37 3.90
CA TYR A 47 -8.74 -3.13 3.08
C TYR A 47 -10.08 -3.38 3.80
N GLU A 48 -10.04 -3.88 5.04
CA GLU A 48 -11.25 -4.24 5.80
C GLU A 48 -12.09 -3.02 6.19
N SER A 49 -11.45 -1.92 6.60
CA SER A 49 -12.15 -0.69 6.97
C SER A 49 -12.91 -0.11 5.77
N TYR A 50 -12.28 -0.03 4.60
CA TYR A 50 -12.93 0.39 3.37
C TYR A 50 -14.12 -0.52 3.02
N CYS A 51 -13.93 -1.83 3.08
CA CYS A 51 -14.99 -2.79 2.78
C CYS A 51 -16.19 -2.63 3.72
N LYS A 52 -15.95 -2.44 5.01
CA LYS A 52 -16.99 -2.24 6.03
C LYS A 52 -17.78 -0.96 5.77
N GLU A 53 -17.10 0.15 5.48
CA GLU A 53 -17.74 1.45 5.22
C GLU A 53 -18.66 1.40 3.98
N HIS A 54 -18.30 0.60 2.98
CA HIS A 54 -19.00 0.52 1.70
C HIS A 54 -19.91 -0.72 1.56
N GLY A 55 -20.05 -1.53 2.62
CA GLY A 55 -20.87 -2.76 2.58
C GLY A 55 -20.34 -3.84 1.63
N ILE A 56 -19.03 -3.83 1.34
CA ILE A 56 -18.36 -4.82 0.49
C ILE A 56 -17.98 -6.03 1.35
N LYS A 57 -18.25 -7.25 0.83
CA LYS A 57 -17.86 -8.48 1.50
C LYS A 57 -16.35 -8.71 1.39
N ILE A 58 -15.74 -9.12 2.49
CA ILE A 58 -14.33 -9.54 2.54
C ILE A 58 -14.12 -10.77 1.66
N ASN A 59 -13.01 -10.77 0.90
CA ASN A 59 -12.55 -11.92 0.13
C ASN A 59 -11.65 -12.81 1.01
N PRO A 60 -12.13 -13.98 1.48
CA PRO A 60 -11.34 -14.86 2.35
C PRO A 60 -10.11 -15.45 1.66
N ALA A 61 -10.07 -15.46 0.32
CA ALA A 61 -8.93 -15.98 -0.44
C ALA A 61 -7.64 -15.13 -0.28
N LEU A 62 -7.76 -13.91 0.24
CA LEU A 62 -6.61 -13.02 0.49
C LEU A 62 -5.86 -13.34 1.79
N TYR A 63 -6.34 -14.29 2.59
CA TYR A 63 -5.79 -14.65 3.91
C TYR A 63 -5.28 -16.10 3.99
N LEU A 64 -5.13 -16.76 2.84
CA LEU A 64 -4.78 -18.18 2.73
C LEU A 64 -3.27 -18.42 2.70
#